data_AF-A0A179DM39-F1
#
_entry.id   AF-A0A179DM39-F1
#
_cell.length_a   1.000
_cell.length_b   1.000
_cell.length_c   1.000
_cell.angle_alpha   90.00
_cell.angle_beta   90.00
_cell.angle_gamma   90.00
#
_symmetry.space_group_name_H-M   'P 1'
#
loop_
_entity.id
_entity.type
_entity.pdbx_description
1 polymer ?
#
loop_
_entity_poly.entity_id
_entity_poly.type
_entity_poly.pdbx_seq_one_letter_code
_entity_poly.pdbx_strand_id
1 'polypeptide(L)'
;MDLQKIWNDSEASTEKLPEINHIAQIKSNGLKNPLKRAKKTILTNLIWTIIIGLIYIPIIYYYRFWQIQLFIGITLIFNIWAGYTAFILYKSIDSNVSANNLLSELKRVVNTLNKWMNIQCKVALFIYPFSATGGYFLGGVIGSGKTVEELLTKPIIIYALIVCIVVLTPASYYLAKWMFKCSFGKVITQINVLIAELTQVEKGNV
;
A
#
# COMPACT_ATOMS: atom_id res chain seq x y z
N MET A 1 -24.21 4.17 62.20
CA MET A 1 -24.05 3.96 60.74
C MET A 1 -22.55 3.94 60.50
N ASP A 2 -21.96 2.75 60.40
CA ASP A 2 -20.51 2.54 60.52
C ASP A 2 -19.77 2.97 59.25
N LEU A 3 -19.02 4.06 59.34
CA LEU A 3 -18.10 4.54 58.30
C LEU A 3 -17.08 3.45 57.89
N GLN A 4 -16.77 2.54 58.83
CA GLN A 4 -15.89 1.39 58.61
C GLN A 4 -16.52 0.30 57.73
N LYS A 5 -17.85 0.18 57.74
CA LYS A 5 -18.60 -0.70 56.81
C LYS A 5 -18.60 -0.13 55.39
N ILE A 6 -18.76 1.19 55.26
CA ILE A 6 -18.72 1.89 53.97
C ILE A 6 -17.31 1.81 53.36
N TRP A 7 -16.26 1.92 54.19
CA TRP A 7 -14.87 1.77 53.74
C TRP A 7 -14.55 0.34 53.29
N ASN A 8 -14.96 -0.67 54.06
CA ASN A 8 -14.73 -2.08 53.70
C ASN A 8 -15.53 -2.54 52.46
N ASP A 9 -16.75 -2.02 52.25
CA ASP A 9 -17.49 -2.24 50.99
C ASP A 9 -16.84 -1.52 49.80
N SER A 10 -16.15 -0.39 50.03
CA SER A 10 -15.40 0.31 48.98
C SER A 10 -14.10 -0.41 48.58
N GLU A 11 -13.39 -1.03 49.55
CA GLU A 11 -12.22 -1.88 49.25
C GLU A 11 -12.62 -3.15 48.50
N ALA A 12 -13.73 -3.80 48.87
CA ALA A 12 -14.27 -4.95 48.14
C ALA A 12 -14.75 -4.59 46.72
N SER A 13 -15.12 -3.32 46.48
CA SER A 13 -15.49 -2.80 45.16
C SER A 13 -14.27 -2.44 44.29
N THR A 14 -13.08 -2.30 44.90
CA THR A 14 -11.84 -1.95 44.20
C THR A 14 -11.17 -3.18 43.56
N GLU A 15 -11.55 -4.39 43.98
CA GLU A 15 -11.14 -5.66 43.36
C GLU A 15 -11.77 -5.87 41.96
N LYS A 16 -12.76 -5.03 41.58
CA LYS A 16 -13.37 -4.98 40.23
C LYS A 16 -12.73 -3.92 39.31
N LEU A 17 -11.42 -3.69 39.42
CA LEU A 17 -10.67 -2.92 38.40
C LEU A 17 -9.73 -3.77 37.50
N PRO A 18 -10.05 -5.02 37.10
CA PRO A 18 -9.28 -5.70 36.05
C PRO A 18 -9.53 -5.07 34.65
N GLU A 19 -10.65 -4.38 34.43
CA GLU A 19 -11.00 -3.82 33.11
C GLU A 19 -10.12 -2.63 32.70
N ILE A 20 -9.80 -1.71 33.61
CA ILE A 20 -8.97 -0.54 33.27
C ILE A 20 -7.51 -0.95 32.98
N ASN A 21 -6.99 -1.93 33.72
CA ASN A 21 -5.65 -2.48 33.49
C ASN A 21 -5.57 -3.35 32.22
N HIS A 22 -6.62 -4.10 31.88
CA HIS A 22 -6.70 -4.80 30.60
C HIS A 22 -6.74 -3.82 29.42
N ILE A 23 -7.51 -2.73 29.51
CA ILE A 23 -7.56 -1.69 28.47
C ILE A 23 -6.20 -1.01 28.32
N ALA A 24 -5.49 -0.74 29.42
CA ALA A 24 -4.15 -0.16 29.43
C ALA A 24 -3.06 -1.13 28.91
N GLN A 25 -3.16 -2.42 29.21
CA GLN A 25 -2.23 -3.45 28.71
C GLN A 25 -2.45 -3.78 27.22
N ILE A 26 -3.71 -3.87 26.77
CA ILE A 26 -4.06 -3.96 25.34
C ILE A 26 -3.53 -2.71 24.60
N LYS A 27 -3.66 -1.52 25.21
CA LYS A 27 -3.07 -0.24 24.76
C LYS A 27 -1.54 -0.22 24.66
N SER A 28 -0.84 -0.96 25.52
CA SER A 28 0.62 -0.83 25.62
C SER A 28 1.34 -1.83 24.72
N ASN A 29 0.90 -3.09 24.72
CA ASN A 29 1.64 -4.18 24.08
C ASN A 29 1.11 -4.57 22.68
N GLY A 30 -0.19 -4.40 22.41
CA GLY A 30 -0.79 -4.68 21.08
C GLY A 30 -0.76 -3.49 20.12
N LEU A 31 -0.82 -2.26 20.65
CA LEU A 31 -1.19 -1.05 19.93
C LEU A 31 -0.04 -0.32 19.20
N LYS A 32 1.17 -0.35 19.76
CA LYS A 32 2.34 0.31 19.16
C LYS A 32 2.82 -0.40 17.89
N ASN A 33 2.43 -1.65 17.67
CA ASN A 33 2.97 -2.49 16.63
C ASN A 33 2.26 -2.34 15.25
N PRO A 34 0.91 -2.37 15.13
CA PRO A 34 0.24 -2.40 13.83
C PRO A 34 0.32 -1.07 13.06
N LEU A 35 0.18 0.09 13.73
CA LEU A 35 0.33 1.40 13.09
C LEU A 35 1.78 1.65 12.64
N LYS A 36 2.77 1.31 13.48
CA LYS A 36 4.19 1.39 13.10
C LYS A 36 4.52 0.41 11.97
N ARG A 37 3.92 -0.78 11.97
CA ARG A 37 4.08 -1.77 10.90
C ARG A 37 3.44 -1.32 9.59
N ALA A 38 2.28 -0.67 9.63
CA ALA A 38 1.66 -0.03 8.46
C ALA A 38 2.60 1.03 7.88
N LYS A 39 3.11 1.91 8.73
CA LYS A 39 4.07 2.97 8.35
C LYS A 39 5.36 2.40 7.75
N LYS A 40 5.93 1.34 8.35
CA LYS A 40 7.10 0.63 7.83
C LYS A 40 6.82 -0.04 6.48
N THR A 41 5.65 -0.64 6.30
CA THR A 41 5.26 -1.29 5.04
C THR A 41 5.13 -0.27 3.92
N ILE A 42 4.53 0.89 4.18
CA ILE A 42 4.46 2.01 3.22
C ILE A 42 5.87 2.52 2.90
N LEU A 43 6.74 2.65 3.89
CA LEU A 43 8.14 3.06 3.67
C LEU A 43 8.89 2.06 2.79
N THR A 44 8.74 0.75 3.03
CA THR A 44 9.33 -0.28 2.16
C THR A 44 8.82 -0.17 0.74
N ASN A 45 7.53 0.07 0.54
CA ASN A 45 6.97 0.29 -0.80
C ASN A 45 7.61 1.52 -1.47
N LEU A 46 7.72 2.63 -0.74
CA LEU A 46 8.33 3.87 -1.24
C LEU A 46 9.81 3.68 -1.63
N ILE A 47 10.58 2.89 -0.87
CA ILE A 47 11.97 2.53 -1.23
C ILE A 47 11.99 1.74 -2.55
N TRP A 48 11.11 0.74 -2.70
CA TRP A 48 11.00 -0.01 -3.95
C TRP A 48 10.61 0.87 -5.15
N THR A 49 9.69 1.81 -4.95
CA THR A 49 9.31 2.81 -5.95
C THR A 49 10.52 3.62 -6.44
N ILE A 50 11.35 4.10 -5.51
CA ILE A 50 12.58 4.86 -5.82
C ILE A 50 13.57 3.98 -6.60
N ILE A 51 13.80 2.74 -6.15
CA ILE A 51 14.71 1.80 -6.83
C ILE A 51 14.26 1.56 -8.27
N ILE A 52 12.98 1.28 -8.49
CA ILE A 52 12.43 1.07 -9.84
C ILE A 52 12.55 2.35 -10.68
N GLY A 53 12.31 3.52 -10.08
CA GLY A 53 12.50 4.81 -10.75
C GLY A 53 13.95 5.01 -11.23
N LEU A 54 14.93 4.66 -10.41
CA LEU A 54 16.34 4.75 -10.75
C LEU A 54 16.74 3.82 -11.90
N ILE A 55 16.09 2.66 -12.05
CA ILE A 55 16.33 1.73 -13.16
C ILE A 55 15.89 2.32 -14.51
N TYR A 56 14.85 3.15 -14.54
CA TYR A 56 14.37 3.76 -15.80
C TYR A 56 15.31 4.84 -16.36
N ILE A 57 16.05 5.54 -15.51
CA ILE A 57 16.97 6.62 -15.91
C ILE A 57 18.06 6.13 -16.89
N PRO A 58 18.86 5.08 -16.61
CA PRO A 58 19.87 4.59 -17.54
C PRO A 58 19.26 4.04 -18.83
N ILE A 59 18.05 3.47 -18.78
CA ILE A 59 17.36 2.98 -19.99
C ILE A 59 17.05 4.16 -20.93
N ILE A 60 16.53 5.26 -20.40
CA ILE A 60 16.23 6.47 -21.19
C ILE A 60 17.51 7.08 -21.78
N TYR A 61 18.62 7.05 -21.04
CA TYR A 61 19.90 7.60 -21.48
C TYR A 61 20.59 6.75 -22.55
N TYR A 62 20.61 5.43 -22.38
CA TYR A 62 21.30 4.50 -23.28
C TYR A 62 20.51 4.25 -24.57
N TYR A 63 19.17 4.10 -24.48
CA TYR A 63 18.31 3.84 -25.63
C TYR A 63 17.66 5.14 -26.11
N ARG A 64 18.38 5.87 -26.98
CA ARG A 64 17.97 7.18 -27.53
C ARG A 64 16.89 7.12 -28.63
N PHE A 65 15.99 6.13 -28.54
CA PHE A 65 14.83 6.02 -29.44
C PHE A 65 13.64 6.76 -28.84
N TRP A 66 13.06 7.70 -29.59
CA TRP A 66 11.95 8.52 -29.12
C TRP A 66 10.75 7.69 -28.64
N GLN A 67 10.43 6.59 -29.33
CA GLN A 67 9.30 5.71 -28.98
C GLN A 67 9.51 5.08 -27.59
N ILE A 68 10.71 4.52 -27.35
CA ILE A 68 11.06 3.91 -26.06
C ILE A 68 11.06 4.98 -24.96
N GLN A 69 11.65 6.15 -25.23
CA GLN A 69 11.68 7.26 -24.27
C GLN A 69 10.29 7.77 -23.91
N LEU A 70 9.36 7.83 -24.86
CA LEU A 70 7.98 8.26 -24.62
C LEU A 70 7.25 7.26 -23.72
N PHE A 71 7.25 5.96 -24.06
CA PHE A 71 6.52 4.96 -23.27
C PHE A 71 7.12 4.73 -21.88
N ILE A 72 8.46 4.67 -21.79
CA ILE A 72 9.15 4.56 -20.50
C ILE A 72 9.01 5.86 -19.71
N GLY A 73 9.03 7.02 -20.36
CA GLY A 73 8.81 8.32 -19.73
C GLY A 73 7.41 8.44 -19.11
N ILE A 74 6.36 8.02 -19.82
CA ILE A 74 5.00 7.95 -19.26
C ILE A 74 4.97 7.03 -18.02
N THR A 75 5.61 5.86 -18.12
CA THR A 75 5.70 4.90 -17.01
C THR A 75 6.45 5.49 -15.82
N LEU A 76 7.51 6.27 -16.06
CA LEU A 76 8.29 6.95 -15.03
C LEU A 76 7.48 8.04 -14.34
N ILE A 77 6.73 8.86 -15.08
CA ILE A 77 5.83 9.88 -14.51
C ILE A 77 4.81 9.20 -13.60
N PHE A 78 4.22 8.09 -14.04
CA PHE A 78 3.29 7.31 -13.23
C PHE A 78 3.97 6.76 -11.95
N ASN A 79 5.18 6.26 -12.07
CA ASN A 79 5.96 5.76 -10.93
C ASN A 79 6.22 6.89 -9.89
N ILE A 80 6.61 8.08 -10.35
CA ILE A 80 6.80 9.27 -9.48
C ILE A 80 5.49 9.66 -8.80
N TRP A 81 4.39 9.72 -9.55
CA TRP A 81 3.07 10.02 -8.99
C TRP A 81 2.63 8.98 -7.95
N ALA A 82 2.83 7.69 -8.23
CA ALA A 82 2.53 6.61 -7.29
C ALA A 82 3.36 6.73 -6.01
N GLY A 83 4.65 7.03 -6.13
CA GLY A 83 5.54 7.32 -5.00
C GLY A 83 5.12 8.54 -4.18
N TYR A 84 4.73 9.62 -4.85
CA TYR A 84 4.25 10.84 -4.20
C TYR A 84 2.96 10.58 -3.40
N THR A 85 1.99 9.85 -3.96
CA THR A 85 0.77 9.49 -3.22
C THR A 85 1.06 8.55 -2.04
N ALA A 86 2.02 7.62 -2.19
CA ALA A 86 2.48 6.78 -1.09
C ALA A 86 3.16 7.60 0.02
N PHE A 87 3.92 8.64 -0.34
CA PHE A 87 4.53 9.57 0.61
C PHE A 87 3.51 10.40 1.38
N ILE A 88 2.50 10.93 0.68
CA ILE A 88 1.37 11.63 1.33
C ILE A 88 0.68 10.68 2.32
N LEU A 89 0.41 9.44 1.91
CA LEU A 89 -0.22 8.45 2.78
C LEU A 89 0.64 8.16 4.01
N TYR A 90 1.95 7.99 3.83
CA TYR A 90 2.91 7.83 4.92
C TYR A 90 2.88 9.00 5.91
N LYS A 91 2.84 10.24 5.40
CA LYS A 91 2.80 11.46 6.23
C LYS A 91 1.46 11.65 6.94
N SER A 92 0.37 11.19 6.32
CA SER A 92 -1.00 11.31 6.88
C SER A 92 -1.29 10.35 8.05
N ILE A 93 -0.43 9.35 8.27
CA ILE A 93 -0.55 8.41 9.38
C ILE A 93 0.19 9.00 10.58
N ASP A 94 -0.59 9.54 11.51
CA ASP A 94 -0.08 9.90 12.83
C ASP A 94 0.13 8.62 13.65
N SER A 95 1.36 8.43 14.12
CA SER A 95 1.73 7.30 14.98
C SER A 95 1.61 7.63 16.47
N ASN A 96 1.29 8.87 16.83
CA ASN A 96 1.21 9.39 18.19
C ASN A 96 -0.22 9.82 18.57
N VAL A 97 -1.22 9.07 18.10
CA VAL A 97 -2.64 9.35 18.35
C VAL A 97 -2.99 9.09 19.82
N SER A 98 -3.74 10.02 20.42
CA SER A 98 -4.26 9.88 21.77
C SER A 98 -5.26 8.74 21.87
N ALA A 99 -5.33 8.12 23.05
CA ALA A 99 -6.22 7.01 23.36
C ALA A 99 -7.67 7.18 22.90
N ASN A 100 -8.23 8.37 23.06
CA ASN A 100 -9.65 8.65 22.86
C ASN A 100 -10.03 8.70 21.37
N ASN A 101 -9.08 8.99 20.48
CA ASN A 101 -9.32 9.11 19.04
C ASN A 101 -8.76 7.93 18.23
N LEU A 102 -8.19 6.94 18.91
CA LEU A 102 -7.49 5.82 18.29
C LEU A 102 -8.39 4.97 17.38
N LEU A 103 -9.61 4.64 17.83
CA LEU A 103 -10.54 3.82 17.04
C LEU A 103 -10.90 4.50 15.72
N SER A 104 -11.15 5.81 15.78
CA SER A 104 -11.43 6.65 14.60
C SER A 104 -10.24 6.66 13.64
N GLU A 105 -9.02 6.84 14.17
CA GLU A 105 -7.80 6.86 13.36
C GLU A 105 -7.49 5.52 12.71
N LEU A 106 -7.65 4.40 13.43
CA LEU A 106 -7.46 3.06 12.85
C LEU A 106 -8.43 2.80 11.68
N LYS A 107 -9.71 3.13 11.86
CA LYS A 107 -10.73 3.03 10.79
C LYS A 107 -10.37 3.92 9.60
N ARG A 108 -9.93 5.16 9.86
CA ARG A 108 -9.49 6.11 8.83
C ARG A 108 -8.30 5.56 8.04
N VAL A 109 -7.28 5.03 8.70
CA VAL A 109 -6.08 4.47 8.07
C VAL A 109 -6.41 3.28 7.19
N VAL A 110 -7.22 2.33 7.68
CA VAL A 110 -7.63 1.15 6.88
C VAL A 110 -8.44 1.56 5.65
N ASN A 111 -9.41 2.46 5.82
CA ASN A 111 -10.22 2.95 4.71
C ASN A 111 -9.36 3.68 3.66
N THR A 112 -8.42 4.51 4.11
CA THR A 112 -7.51 5.25 3.23
C THR A 112 -6.57 4.32 2.47
N LEU A 113 -6.00 3.31 3.14
CA LEU A 113 -5.16 2.29 2.50
C LEU A 113 -5.94 1.51 1.43
N ASN A 114 -7.14 1.03 1.75
CA ASN A 114 -7.97 0.29 0.80
C ASN A 114 -8.38 1.14 -0.41
N LYS A 115 -8.78 2.40 -0.18
CA LYS A 115 -9.09 3.34 -1.26
C LYS A 115 -7.88 3.60 -2.15
N TRP A 116 -6.72 3.86 -1.54
CA TRP A 116 -5.47 4.09 -2.26
C TRP A 116 -5.07 2.87 -3.10
N MET A 117 -5.11 1.65 -2.54
CA MET A 117 -4.84 0.41 -3.28
C MET A 117 -5.78 0.24 -4.48
N ASN A 118 -7.08 0.49 -4.30
CA ASN A 118 -8.05 0.38 -5.39
C ASN A 118 -7.82 1.41 -6.51
N ILE A 119 -7.45 2.64 -6.14
CA ILE A 119 -7.08 3.68 -7.12
C ILE A 119 -5.83 3.23 -7.90
N GLN A 120 -4.79 2.77 -7.20
CA GLN A 120 -3.56 2.30 -7.84
C GLN A 120 -3.83 1.15 -8.83
N CYS A 121 -4.61 0.14 -8.44
CA CYS A 121 -4.97 -0.96 -9.35
C CYS A 121 -5.74 -0.49 -10.58
N LYS A 122 -6.66 0.47 -10.44
CA LYS A 122 -7.45 1.00 -11.57
C LYS A 122 -6.59 1.82 -12.52
N VAL A 123 -5.79 2.74 -11.99
CA VAL A 123 -4.91 3.59 -12.81
C VAL A 123 -3.85 2.73 -13.49
N ALA A 124 -3.29 1.74 -12.78
CA ALA A 124 -2.32 0.82 -13.36
C ALA A 124 -2.88 0.09 -14.59
N LEU A 125 -4.16 -0.31 -14.59
CA LEU A 125 -4.80 -0.94 -15.75
C LEU A 125 -4.75 -0.07 -17.02
N PHE A 126 -4.86 1.25 -16.88
CA PHE A 126 -4.76 2.19 -18.00
C PHE A 126 -3.32 2.46 -18.43
N ILE A 127 -2.37 2.43 -17.49
CA ILE A 127 -0.95 2.70 -17.77
C ILE A 127 -0.22 1.46 -18.31
N TYR A 128 -0.65 0.25 -17.92
CA TYR A 128 0.02 -1.00 -18.29
C TYR A 128 0.18 -1.23 -19.79
N PRO A 129 -0.78 -0.90 -20.67
CA PRO A 129 -0.57 -0.98 -22.12
C PRO A 129 0.63 -0.16 -22.61
N PHE A 130 0.83 1.04 -22.06
CA PHE A 130 1.97 1.90 -22.39
C PHE A 130 3.28 1.31 -21.86
N SER A 131 3.27 0.83 -20.62
CA SER A 131 4.43 0.18 -20.01
C SER A 131 4.83 -1.10 -20.74
N ALA A 132 3.86 -1.94 -21.11
CA ALA A 132 4.05 -3.16 -21.88
C ALA A 132 4.60 -2.86 -23.28
N THR A 133 4.10 -1.81 -23.93
CA THR A 133 4.62 -1.36 -25.24
C THR A 133 6.06 -0.88 -25.14
N GLY A 134 6.37 -0.06 -24.13
CA GLY A 134 7.74 0.41 -23.89
C GLY A 134 8.72 -0.74 -23.59
N GLY A 135 8.30 -1.69 -22.75
CA GLY A 135 9.08 -2.88 -22.44
C GLY A 135 9.24 -3.82 -23.64
N TYR A 136 8.21 -3.98 -24.46
CA TYR A 136 8.25 -4.78 -25.68
C TYR A 136 9.22 -4.21 -26.71
N PHE A 137 9.18 -2.89 -26.95
CA PHE A 137 10.15 -2.26 -27.85
C PHE A 137 11.57 -2.32 -27.30
N LEU A 138 11.77 -2.06 -26.01
CA LEU A 138 13.09 -2.18 -25.38
C LEU A 138 13.64 -3.61 -25.53
N GLY A 139 12.85 -4.63 -25.19
CA GLY A 139 13.23 -6.03 -25.32
C GLY A 139 13.47 -6.45 -26.77
N GLY A 140 12.64 -5.96 -27.71
CA GLY A 140 12.81 -6.18 -29.13
C GLY A 140 14.11 -5.59 -29.67
N VAL A 141 14.41 -4.34 -29.34
CA VAL A 141 15.65 -3.65 -29.73
C VAL A 141 16.88 -4.38 -29.19
N ILE A 142 16.85 -4.78 -27.91
CA ILE A 142 17.95 -5.52 -27.28
C ILE A 142 18.11 -6.92 -27.90
N GLY A 143 17.01 -7.64 -28.10
CA GLY A 143 17.03 -9.02 -28.56
C GLY A 143 17.34 -9.18 -30.05
N SER A 144 16.93 -8.22 -30.89
CA SER A 144 17.18 -8.28 -32.33
C SER A 144 18.32 -7.39 -32.80
N GLY A 145 18.80 -6.45 -31.98
CA GLY A 145 19.78 -5.44 -32.37
C GLY A 145 19.29 -4.45 -33.43
N LYS A 146 17.96 -4.34 -33.63
CA LYS A 146 17.32 -3.51 -34.67
C LYS A 146 16.66 -2.28 -34.09
N THR A 147 16.41 -1.27 -34.91
CA THR A 147 15.65 -0.09 -34.45
C THR A 147 14.17 -0.39 -34.31
N VAL A 148 13.46 0.47 -33.59
CA VAL A 148 12.00 0.36 -33.43
C VAL A 148 11.28 0.47 -34.79
N GLU A 149 11.74 1.34 -35.70
CA GLU A 149 11.13 1.46 -37.02
C GLU A 149 11.26 0.17 -37.82
N GLU A 150 12.44 -0.46 -37.81
CA GLU A 150 12.69 -1.71 -38.51
C GLU A 150 11.82 -2.85 -37.98
N LEU A 151 11.59 -2.91 -36.67
CA LEU A 151 10.71 -3.89 -36.05
C LEU A 151 9.25 -3.70 -36.49
N LEU A 152 8.80 -2.45 -36.60
CA LEU A 152 7.44 -2.13 -37.01
C LEU A 152 7.15 -2.40 -38.50
N THR A 153 8.17 -2.53 -39.34
CA THR A 153 7.98 -2.95 -40.74
C THR A 153 7.43 -4.38 -40.86
N LYS A 154 7.59 -5.21 -39.83
CA LYS A 154 7.14 -6.60 -39.84
C LYS A 154 5.76 -6.72 -39.21
N PRO A 155 4.72 -7.13 -39.95
CA PRO A 155 3.36 -7.22 -39.42
C PRO A 155 3.23 -8.21 -38.25
N ILE A 156 4.06 -9.26 -38.23
CA ILE A 156 4.11 -10.24 -37.14
C ILE A 156 4.44 -9.60 -35.78
N ILE A 157 5.28 -8.55 -35.77
CA ILE A 157 5.67 -7.83 -34.55
C ILE A 157 4.50 -7.02 -34.00
N ILE A 158 3.67 -6.45 -34.88
CA ILE A 158 2.48 -5.70 -34.49
C ILE A 158 1.44 -6.64 -33.86
N TYR A 159 1.19 -7.80 -34.47
CA TYR A 159 0.28 -8.81 -33.89
C TYR A 159 0.80 -9.33 -32.55
N ALA A 160 2.11 -9.60 -32.44
CA ALA A 160 2.73 -10.02 -31.20
C ALA A 160 2.62 -8.94 -30.11
N LEU A 161 2.76 -7.66 -30.45
CA LEU A 161 2.56 -6.54 -29.53
C LEU A 161 1.12 -6.49 -28.99
N ILE A 162 0.11 -6.67 -29.86
CA ILE A 162 -1.30 -6.68 -29.43
C ILE A 162 -1.55 -7.82 -28.45
N VAL A 163 -1.08 -9.03 -28.78
CA VAL A 163 -1.20 -10.20 -27.88
C VAL A 163 -0.48 -9.93 -26.56
N CYS A 164 0.71 -9.33 -26.62
CA CYS A 164 1.50 -8.95 -25.45
C CYS A 164 0.72 -8.00 -24.53
N ILE A 165 0.09 -6.95 -25.07
CA ILE A 165 -0.73 -6.02 -24.29
C ILE A 165 -1.94 -6.74 -23.69
N VAL A 166 -2.66 -7.53 -24.48
CA VAL A 166 -3.88 -8.24 -24.04
C VAL A 166 -3.58 -9.27 -22.95
N VAL A 167 -2.42 -9.91 -22.97
CA VAL A 167 -2.02 -10.91 -21.97
C VAL A 167 -1.38 -10.24 -20.75
N LEU A 168 -0.43 -9.31 -20.96
CA LEU A 168 0.32 -8.70 -19.87
C LEU A 168 -0.55 -7.77 -19.02
N THR A 169 -1.50 -7.03 -19.60
CA THR A 169 -2.35 -6.08 -18.86
C THR A 169 -3.21 -6.75 -17.78
N PRO A 170 -3.98 -7.82 -18.06
CA PRO A 170 -4.70 -8.54 -17.01
C PRO A 170 -3.75 -9.27 -16.06
N ALA A 171 -2.68 -9.87 -16.57
CA ALA A 171 -1.69 -10.55 -15.73
C ALA A 171 -1.07 -9.59 -14.71
N SER A 172 -0.71 -8.39 -15.14
CA SER A 172 -0.12 -7.37 -14.28
C SER A 172 -1.13 -6.78 -13.29
N TYR A 173 -2.41 -6.65 -13.66
CA TYR A 173 -3.47 -6.30 -12.72
C TYR A 173 -3.61 -7.34 -11.59
N TYR A 174 -3.64 -8.64 -11.93
CA TYR A 174 -3.69 -9.71 -10.93
C TYR A 174 -2.44 -9.73 -10.06
N LEU A 175 -1.26 -9.54 -10.67
CA LEU A 175 0.00 -9.47 -9.95
C LEU A 175 0.03 -8.29 -8.98
N ALA A 176 -0.40 -7.10 -9.40
CA ALA A 176 -0.47 -5.92 -8.55
C ALA A 176 -1.43 -6.13 -7.38
N LYS A 177 -2.62 -6.69 -7.63
CA LYS A 177 -3.59 -7.05 -6.58
C LYS A 177 -3.00 -8.05 -5.59
N TRP A 178 -2.27 -9.05 -6.08
CA TRP A 178 -1.60 -10.04 -5.25
C TRP A 178 -0.49 -9.42 -4.40
N MET A 179 0.39 -8.60 -4.99
CA MET A 179 1.45 -7.87 -4.29
C MET A 179 0.90 -6.97 -3.19
N PHE A 180 -0.19 -6.24 -3.47
CA PHE A 180 -0.85 -5.42 -2.47
C PHE A 180 -1.44 -6.26 -1.33
N LYS A 181 -2.05 -7.41 -1.64
CA LYS A 181 -2.55 -8.34 -0.61
C LYS A 181 -1.40 -8.89 0.25
N CYS A 182 -0.26 -9.22 -0.34
CA CYS A 182 0.91 -9.71 0.38
C CYS A 182 1.54 -8.63 1.28
N SER A 183 1.70 -7.41 0.77
CA SER A 183 2.30 -6.30 1.52
C SER A 183 1.37 -5.76 2.61
N PHE A 184 0.12 -5.44 2.27
CA PHE A 184 -0.80 -4.73 3.17
C PHE A 184 -1.84 -5.62 3.83
N GLY A 185 -2.13 -6.82 3.31
CA GLY A 185 -3.19 -7.68 3.83
C GLY A 185 -2.97 -8.05 5.30
N LYS A 186 -1.76 -8.47 5.67
CA LYS A 186 -1.42 -8.79 7.07
C LYS A 186 -1.61 -7.60 8.01
N VAL A 187 -1.24 -6.40 7.55
CA VAL A 187 -1.37 -5.16 8.32
C VAL A 187 -2.84 -4.78 8.50
N ILE A 188 -3.62 -4.84 7.42
CA ILE A 188 -5.06 -4.53 7.44
C ILE A 188 -5.81 -5.50 8.36
N THR A 189 -5.52 -6.80 8.28
CA THR A 189 -6.13 -7.80 9.18
C THR A 189 -5.82 -7.50 10.64
N GLN A 190 -4.57 -7.17 10.98
CA GLN A 190 -4.18 -6.82 12.35
C GLN A 190 -4.90 -5.57 12.86
N ILE A 191 -5.02 -4.54 12.02
CA ILE A 191 -5.76 -3.33 12.40
C ILE A 191 -7.26 -3.63 12.56
N ASN A 192 -7.86 -4.47 11.71
CA ASN A 192 -9.27 -4.82 11.81
C ASN A 192 -9.60 -5.62 13.08
N VAL A 193 -8.73 -6.57 13.47
CA VAL A 193 -8.87 -7.29 14.75
C VAL A 193 -8.86 -6.29 15.92
N LEU A 194 -7.90 -5.36 15.91
CA LEU A 194 -7.81 -4.34 16.96
C LEU A 194 -9.02 -3.39 16.99
N ILE A 195 -9.56 -3.02 15.84
CA ILE A 195 -10.80 -2.23 15.75
C ILE A 195 -11.96 -2.99 16.38
N ALA A 196 -12.07 -4.31 16.16
CA ALA A 196 -13.14 -5.13 16.72
C ALA A 196 -13.04 -5.20 18.25
N GLU A 197 -11.85 -5.43 18.78
CA GLU A 197 -11.58 -5.45 20.23
C GLU A 197 -11.94 -4.10 20.89
N LEU A 198 -11.48 -2.98 20.33
CA LEU A 198 -11.75 -1.64 20.86
C LEU A 198 -13.24 -1.27 20.78
N THR A 199 -13.95 -1.70 19.72
CA THR A 199 -15.39 -1.45 19.58
C THR A 199 -16.22 -2.26 20.58
N GLN A 200 -15.77 -3.46 20.97
CA GLN A 200 -16.46 -4.26 21.99
C GLN A 200 -16.29 -3.65 23.38
N VAL A 201 -15.09 -3.17 23.72
CA VAL A 201 -14.84 -2.45 24.98
C VAL A 201 -15.69 -1.18 25.09
N GLU A 202 -15.80 -0.40 24.01
CA GLU A 202 -16.60 0.81 23.98
C GLU A 202 -18.10 0.52 24.21
N LYS A 203 -18.60 -0.63 23.74
CA LYS A 203 -19.99 -1.06 23.94
C LYS A 203 -20.27 -1.69 25.31
N GLY A 204 -19.24 -2.23 25.98
CA GLY A 204 -19.38 -2.79 27.33
C GLY A 204 -19.31 -1.74 28.45
N ASN A 205 -18.81 -0.55 28.14
CA ASN A 205 -18.73 0.61 29.05
C ASN A 205 -19.93 1.57 28.94
N VAL A 206 -21.01 1.18 28.24
CA VAL A 206 -22.27 1.93 28.11
C VAL A 206 -23.40 1.19 28.81
#